data_AF-A0A6N2CK86-F1
#
_entry.id   AF-A0A6N2CK86-F1
#
_cell.length_a   1.000
_cell.length_b   1.000
_cell.length_c   1.000
_cell.angle_alpha   90.00
_cell.angle_beta   90.00
_cell.angle_gamma   90.00
#
_symmetry.space_group_name_H-M   'P 1'
#
loop_
_entity.id
_entity.type
_entity.pdbx_description
1 polymer ?
#
loop_
_entity_poly.entity_id
_entity_poly.type
_entity_poly.pdbx_seq_one_letter_code
_entity_poly.pdbx_strand_id
1 'polypeptide(L)'
;LARMGDVSEFMKTLKQRFSIWFNKTHERFGTLWAERFKSVLVEGRGNPLQTMAAYIDLNPVRAGLVKDPKDYRFCGYAEAVAGNRQAVAGLLRVWGNYLGGDQSAASILSAHRSLLFGQGADPWLMGGRAIDRETACRVIEAQGGVLPLAAAMRCRVRYFSDGLVLGSAEYVRSMTAQVQRARARKHPPKANPMLGAEWGDLAVIQGLRQKIFA
;
A
#
# COMPACT_ATOMS: atom_id res chain seq x y z
N LEU A 1 -21.82 15.19 -19.84
CA LEU A 1 -20.72 14.51 -20.57
C LEU A 1 -19.43 15.33 -20.61
N ALA A 2 -19.47 16.65 -20.88
CA ALA A 2 -18.27 17.50 -21.01
C ALA A 2 -17.26 17.53 -19.83
N ARG A 3 -17.68 17.16 -18.62
CA ARG A 3 -16.79 17.13 -17.41
C ARG A 3 -16.20 15.75 -17.12
N MET A 4 -16.61 14.72 -17.87
CA MET A 4 -16.23 13.33 -17.59
C MET A 4 -14.86 13.04 -18.20
N GLY A 5 -13.89 12.67 -17.36
CA GLY A 5 -12.50 12.44 -17.77
C GLY A 5 -11.59 13.68 -17.67
N ASP A 6 -12.13 14.87 -17.35
CA ASP A 6 -11.33 16.06 -17.11
C ASP A 6 -10.86 16.12 -15.65
N VAL A 7 -9.55 15.92 -15.46
CA VAL A 7 -8.90 15.95 -14.14
C VAL A 7 -9.04 17.32 -13.47
N SER A 8 -9.05 18.42 -14.23
CA SER A 8 -9.21 19.77 -13.68
C SER A 8 -10.59 19.95 -13.07
N GLU A 9 -11.64 19.50 -13.76
CA GLU A 9 -13.02 19.57 -13.27
C GLU A 9 -13.25 18.64 -12.07
N PHE A 10 -12.63 17.46 -12.08
CA PHE A 10 -12.61 16.57 -10.92
C PHE A 10 -11.94 17.23 -9.70
N MET A 11 -10.71 17.72 -9.86
CA MET A 11 -9.94 18.32 -8.77
C MET A 11 -10.59 19.59 -8.24
N LYS A 12 -11.20 20.41 -9.10
CA LYS A 12 -11.99 21.59 -8.70
C LYS A 12 -13.15 21.17 -7.79
N THR A 13 -13.94 20.19 -8.24
CA THR A 13 -15.09 19.70 -7.48
C THR A 13 -14.68 19.08 -6.14
N LEU A 14 -13.62 18.26 -6.13
CA LEU A 14 -13.07 17.64 -4.93
C LEU A 14 -12.63 18.70 -3.91
N LYS A 15 -11.75 19.62 -4.32
CA LYS A 15 -11.22 20.68 -3.45
C LYS A 15 -12.33 21.56 -2.89
N GLN A 16 -13.30 21.95 -3.73
CA GLN A 16 -14.41 22.80 -3.31
C GLN A 16 -15.31 22.09 -2.29
N ARG A 17 -15.78 20.87 -2.59
CA ARG A 17 -16.68 20.13 -1.70
C ARG A 17 -16.01 19.80 -0.37
N PHE A 18 -14.74 19.39 -0.39
CA PHE A 18 -14.00 19.11 0.82
C PHE A 18 -13.79 20.37 1.67
N SER A 19 -13.48 21.52 1.06
CA SER A 19 -13.32 22.78 1.80
C SER A 19 -14.62 23.21 2.48
N ILE A 20 -15.75 23.12 1.77
CA ILE A 20 -17.07 23.45 2.33
C ILE A 20 -17.37 22.57 3.54
N TRP A 21 -17.22 21.24 3.39
CA TRP A 21 -17.44 20.30 4.48
C TRP A 21 -16.50 20.54 5.66
N PHE A 22 -15.19 20.67 5.40
CA PHE A 22 -14.18 20.82 6.45
C PHE A 22 -14.36 22.12 7.23
N ASN A 23 -14.57 23.24 6.52
CA ASN A 23 -14.80 24.55 7.13
C ASN A 23 -16.07 24.56 7.99
N LYS A 24 -17.16 23.98 7.48
CA LYS A 24 -18.40 23.85 8.26
C LYS A 24 -18.22 22.98 9.51
N THR A 25 -17.46 21.90 9.40
CA THR A 25 -17.25 20.94 10.50
C THR A 25 -16.33 21.50 11.61
N HIS A 26 -15.37 22.34 11.24
CA HIS A 26 -14.37 22.90 12.17
C HIS A 26 -14.58 24.39 12.46
N GLU A 27 -15.75 24.93 12.13
CA GLU A 27 -16.10 26.35 12.34
C GLU A 27 -15.05 27.33 11.76
N ARG A 28 -14.42 26.94 10.64
CA ARG A 28 -13.42 27.76 9.94
C ARG A 28 -14.04 28.50 8.77
N PHE A 29 -13.38 29.58 8.34
CA PHE A 29 -13.67 30.28 7.09
C PHE A 29 -12.40 30.45 6.25
N GLY A 30 -12.56 30.75 4.96
CA GLY A 30 -11.45 31.00 4.04
C GLY A 30 -10.94 29.77 3.28
N THR A 31 -9.82 29.94 2.60
CA THR A 31 -9.21 28.94 1.71
C THR A 31 -8.54 27.82 2.52
N LEU A 32 -8.86 26.57 2.20
CA LEU A 32 -8.21 25.40 2.80
C LEU A 32 -6.95 24.95 2.03
N TRP A 33 -6.94 25.16 0.72
CA TRP A 33 -5.87 24.72 -0.17
C TRP A 33 -4.98 25.91 -0.53
N ALA A 34 -3.66 25.75 -0.44
CA ALA A 34 -2.71 26.81 -0.79
C ALA A 34 -2.66 27.09 -2.29
N GLU A 35 -2.49 26.05 -3.12
CA GLU A 35 -2.26 26.20 -4.57
C GLU A 35 -3.21 25.33 -5.42
N ARG A 36 -3.18 25.59 -6.74
CA ARG A 36 -3.77 24.70 -7.75
C ARG A 36 -3.07 23.33 -7.74
N PHE A 37 -3.75 22.31 -8.27
CA PHE A 37 -3.12 21.00 -8.40
C PHE A 37 -2.05 21.07 -9.50
N LYS A 38 -0.97 20.31 -9.32
CA LYS A 38 0.05 20.11 -10.36
C LYS A 38 -0.34 18.88 -11.17
N SER A 39 -0.19 18.96 -12.49
CA SER A 39 -0.44 17.86 -13.42
C SER A 39 0.80 17.70 -14.27
N VAL A 40 1.51 16.58 -14.09
CA VAL A 40 2.73 16.28 -14.83
C VAL A 40 2.49 14.95 -15.53
N LEU A 41 2.65 14.94 -16.85
CA LEU A 41 2.62 13.71 -17.62
C LEU A 41 3.90 12.94 -17.32
N VAL A 42 3.75 11.70 -16.87
CA VAL A 42 4.89 10.81 -16.59
C VAL A 42 4.99 9.84 -17.75
N GLU A 43 5.90 10.12 -18.66
CA GLU A 43 6.18 9.29 -19.83
C GLU A 43 7.40 8.40 -19.59
N GLY A 44 7.39 7.20 -20.17
CA GLY A 44 8.48 6.24 -20.09
C GLY A 44 8.08 4.90 -19.48
N ARG A 45 8.81 3.84 -19.87
CA ARG A 45 8.65 2.50 -19.32
C ARG A 45 9.54 2.35 -18.07
N GLY A 46 8.98 1.87 -16.96
CA GLY A 46 9.74 1.51 -15.76
C GLY A 46 10.13 2.70 -14.87
N ASN A 47 11.37 3.18 -15.01
CA ASN A 47 12.05 4.06 -14.04
C ASN A 47 11.22 5.30 -13.61
N PRO A 48 10.56 6.05 -14.51
CA PRO A 48 9.75 7.20 -14.09
C PRO A 48 8.57 6.82 -13.20
N LEU A 49 7.87 5.72 -13.51
CA LEU A 49 6.74 5.25 -12.69
C LEU A 49 7.19 4.74 -11.32
N GLN A 50 8.32 4.03 -11.27
CA GLN A 50 8.92 3.56 -10.02
C GLN A 50 9.35 4.72 -9.12
N THR A 51 10.03 5.72 -9.70
CA THR A 51 10.45 6.93 -9.00
C THR A 51 9.26 7.70 -8.45
N MET A 52 8.17 7.84 -9.23
CA MET A 52 6.95 8.51 -8.76
C MET A 52 6.24 7.74 -7.65
N ALA A 53 6.15 6.40 -7.76
CA ALA A 53 5.57 5.57 -6.72
C ALA A 53 6.40 5.64 -5.42
N ALA A 54 7.72 5.55 -5.52
CA ALA A 54 8.62 5.68 -4.38
C ALA A 54 8.56 7.07 -3.75
N TYR A 55 8.46 8.13 -4.56
CA TYR A 55 8.28 9.50 -4.07
C TYR A 55 7.02 9.61 -3.19
N ILE A 56 5.88 9.07 -3.64
CA ILE A 56 4.61 9.13 -2.90
C ILE A 56 4.74 8.40 -1.56
N ASP A 57 5.26 7.18 -1.57
CA ASP A 57 5.40 6.35 -0.37
C ASP A 57 6.46 6.91 0.61
N LEU A 58 7.49 7.63 0.12
CA LEU A 58 8.53 8.24 0.96
C LEU A 58 8.17 9.59 1.57
N ASN A 59 7.19 10.32 1.01
CA ASN A 59 6.77 11.62 1.54
C ASN A 59 6.49 11.64 3.06
N PRO A 60 5.79 10.68 3.68
CA PRO A 60 5.59 10.69 5.12
C PRO A 60 6.88 10.51 5.93
N VAL A 61 7.88 9.80 5.38
CA VAL A 61 9.22 9.71 6.00
C VAL A 61 9.93 11.05 5.88
N ARG A 62 9.93 11.65 4.69
CA ARG A 62 10.57 12.95 4.42
C ARG A 62 9.98 14.07 5.25
N ALA A 63 8.67 14.04 5.48
CA ALA A 63 7.96 14.96 6.38
C ALA A 63 8.20 14.67 7.87
N GLY A 64 8.91 13.59 8.22
CA GLY A 64 9.22 13.19 9.59
C GLY A 64 8.04 12.61 10.36
N LEU A 65 6.97 12.21 9.70
CA LEU A 65 5.78 11.61 10.33
C LEU A 65 6.05 10.17 10.77
N VAL A 66 6.87 9.43 10.03
CA VAL A 66 7.24 8.04 10.30
C VAL A 66 8.70 7.76 9.93
N LYS A 67 9.27 6.66 10.43
CA LYS A 67 10.65 6.24 10.09
C LYS A 67 10.71 5.23 8.94
N ASP A 68 9.62 4.52 8.68
CA ASP A 68 9.50 3.53 7.61
C ASP A 68 8.17 3.81 6.87
N PRO A 69 8.16 3.86 5.52
CA PRO A 69 6.94 4.12 4.75
C PRO A 69 5.75 3.26 5.18
N LYS A 70 6.00 1.99 5.52
CA LYS A 70 4.93 1.04 5.91
C LYS A 70 4.16 1.49 7.17
N ASP A 71 4.77 2.33 7.99
CA ASP A 71 4.20 2.79 9.25
C ASP A 71 3.26 3.98 9.05
N TYR A 72 3.17 4.55 7.84
CA TYR A 72 2.18 5.58 7.52
C TYR A 72 0.84 4.96 7.11
N ARG A 73 -0.26 5.48 7.67
CA ARG A 73 -1.61 4.91 7.49
C ARG A 73 -2.08 4.87 6.04
N PHE A 74 -1.67 5.85 5.23
CA PHE A 74 -2.11 6.05 3.85
C PHE A 74 -0.99 5.73 2.84
N CYS A 75 -0.13 4.77 3.16
CA CYS A 75 0.96 4.33 2.28
C CYS A 75 0.47 3.20 1.35
N GLY A 76 0.65 3.37 0.04
CA GLY A 76 0.22 2.40 -0.97
C GLY A 76 1.04 1.12 -0.92
N TYR A 77 2.35 1.23 -0.66
CA TYR A 77 3.20 0.07 -0.40
C TYR A 77 2.72 -0.74 0.82
N ALA A 78 2.39 -0.08 1.94
CA ALA A 78 1.90 -0.76 3.14
C ALA A 78 0.59 -1.52 2.87
N GLU A 79 -0.32 -0.90 2.11
CA GLU A 79 -1.58 -1.48 1.70
C GLU A 79 -1.39 -2.70 0.76
N ALA A 80 -0.39 -2.64 -0.13
CA ALA A 80 -0.03 -3.77 -0.98
C ALA A 80 0.58 -4.94 -0.20
N VAL A 81 1.48 -4.66 0.76
CA VAL A 81 2.02 -5.67 1.70
C VAL A 81 0.90 -6.28 2.54
N ALA A 82 -0.08 -5.48 2.95
CA ALA A 82 -1.26 -5.97 3.64
C ALA A 82 -2.16 -6.83 2.75
N GLY A 83 -1.89 -6.94 1.44
CA GLY A 83 -2.55 -7.83 0.49
C GLY A 83 -3.79 -7.22 -0.20
N ASN A 84 -3.93 -5.89 -0.24
CA ASN A 84 -4.96 -5.25 -1.05
C ASN A 84 -4.68 -5.51 -2.54
N ARG A 85 -5.65 -6.12 -3.23
CA ARG A 85 -5.50 -6.53 -4.64
C ARG A 85 -5.26 -5.36 -5.59
N GLN A 86 -5.91 -4.20 -5.36
CA GLN A 86 -5.73 -3.03 -6.22
C GLN A 86 -4.36 -2.39 -6.03
N ALA A 87 -3.90 -2.28 -4.78
CA ALA A 87 -2.55 -1.76 -4.50
C ALA A 87 -1.46 -2.68 -5.06
N VAL A 88 -1.62 -4.01 -4.88
CA VAL A 88 -0.72 -5.02 -5.49
C VAL A 88 -0.75 -4.91 -7.02
N ALA A 89 -1.92 -4.81 -7.65
CA ALA A 89 -2.04 -4.65 -9.09
C ALA A 89 -1.40 -3.35 -9.61
N GLY A 90 -1.51 -2.25 -8.85
CA GLY A 90 -0.87 -0.99 -9.17
C GLY A 90 0.66 -1.11 -9.19
N LEU A 91 1.25 -1.70 -8.15
CA LEU A 91 2.70 -1.93 -8.11
C LEU A 91 3.15 -2.93 -9.16
N LEU A 92 2.38 -3.99 -9.43
CA LEU A 92 2.61 -4.89 -10.58
C LEU A 92 2.70 -4.12 -11.89
N ARG A 93 1.81 -3.15 -12.12
CA ARG A 93 1.83 -2.33 -13.34
C ARG A 93 3.03 -1.38 -13.39
N VAL A 94 3.43 -0.80 -12.26
CA VAL A 94 4.60 0.07 -12.14
C VAL A 94 5.89 -0.70 -12.45
N TRP A 95 5.99 -1.95 -11.97
CA TRP A 95 7.21 -2.77 -12.06
C TRP A 95 7.25 -3.75 -13.24
N GLY A 96 6.10 -4.06 -13.86
CA GLY A 96 5.94 -5.16 -14.82
C GLY A 96 6.73 -5.05 -16.13
N ASN A 97 7.23 -3.85 -16.48
CA ASN A 97 8.10 -3.65 -17.64
C ASN A 97 9.60 -3.71 -17.30
N TYR A 98 9.96 -3.75 -16.02
CA TYR A 98 11.34 -3.62 -15.54
C TYR A 98 11.92 -4.94 -15.05
N LEU A 99 11.11 -5.75 -14.35
CA LEU A 99 11.50 -7.08 -13.93
C LEU A 99 11.29 -8.04 -15.10
N GLY A 100 12.31 -8.24 -15.94
CA GLY A 100 12.30 -9.27 -16.99
C GLY A 100 12.26 -10.71 -16.46
N GLY A 101 12.21 -10.92 -15.14
CA GLY A 101 12.22 -12.21 -14.43
C GLY A 101 10.95 -12.45 -13.59
N ASP A 102 11.09 -12.90 -12.34
CA ASP A 102 9.95 -13.19 -11.44
C ASP A 102 9.11 -11.94 -11.15
N GLN A 103 7.89 -11.93 -11.69
CA GLN A 103 6.89 -10.88 -11.49
C GLN A 103 5.87 -11.25 -10.41
N SER A 104 6.23 -12.18 -9.50
CA SER A 104 5.42 -12.44 -8.32
C SER A 104 5.23 -11.16 -7.50
N ALA A 105 4.08 -11.08 -6.82
CA ALA A 105 3.80 -9.97 -5.92
C ALA A 105 4.88 -9.84 -4.83
N ALA A 106 5.48 -10.95 -4.38
CA ALA A 106 6.55 -10.95 -3.39
C ALA A 106 7.81 -10.28 -3.93
N SER A 107 8.28 -10.69 -5.12
CA SER A 107 9.45 -10.11 -5.80
C SER A 107 9.29 -8.59 -6.00
N ILE A 108 8.12 -8.16 -6.47
CA ILE A 108 7.85 -6.73 -6.74
C ILE A 108 7.81 -5.91 -5.46
N LEU A 109 7.19 -6.41 -4.39
CA LEU A 109 7.15 -5.70 -3.12
C LEU A 109 8.53 -5.62 -2.47
N SER A 110 9.35 -6.66 -2.63
CA SER A 110 10.75 -6.65 -2.19
C SER A 110 11.56 -5.60 -2.94
N ALA A 111 11.48 -5.62 -4.28
CA ALA A 111 12.16 -4.66 -5.14
C ALA A 111 11.71 -3.21 -4.87
N HIS A 112 10.41 -2.99 -4.68
CA HIS A 112 9.86 -1.68 -4.30
C HIS A 112 10.38 -1.23 -2.93
N ARG A 113 10.44 -2.13 -1.94
CA ARG A 113 11.02 -1.80 -0.64
C ARG A 113 12.50 -1.42 -0.76
N SER A 114 13.28 -2.16 -1.53
CA SER A 114 14.70 -1.83 -1.76
C SER A 114 14.84 -0.45 -2.41
N LEU A 115 13.99 -0.11 -3.38
CA LEU A 115 13.96 1.23 -3.97
C LEU A 115 13.62 2.31 -2.95
N LEU A 116 12.61 2.08 -2.10
CA LEU A 116 12.21 3.03 -1.04
C LEU A 116 13.37 3.31 -0.09
N PHE A 117 14.10 2.28 0.36
CA PHE A 117 15.22 2.47 1.29
C PHE A 117 16.46 3.04 0.59
N GLY A 118 16.67 2.73 -0.69
CA GLY A 118 17.75 3.33 -1.49
C GLY A 118 17.53 4.83 -1.67
N GLN A 119 16.38 5.23 -2.22
CA GLN A 119 16.03 6.64 -2.44
C GLN A 119 15.70 7.41 -1.15
N GLY A 120 15.32 6.70 -0.09
CA GLY A 120 14.99 7.30 1.20
C GLY A 120 16.24 7.68 2.00
N ALA A 121 17.38 7.02 1.75
CA ALA A 121 18.66 7.36 2.36
C ALA A 121 19.26 8.64 1.76
N ASP A 122 18.93 8.96 0.51
CA ASP A 122 19.36 10.19 -0.12
C ASP A 122 18.70 11.41 0.55
N PRO A 123 19.48 12.41 0.99
CA PRO A 123 18.95 13.63 1.57
C PRO A 123 17.96 14.31 0.61
N TRP A 124 16.78 14.65 1.12
CA TRP A 124 15.79 15.31 0.29
C TRP A 124 16.18 16.78 0.07
N LEU A 125 16.22 17.20 -1.19
CA LEU A 125 16.66 18.54 -1.63
C LEU A 125 15.94 19.71 -0.92
N MET A 126 14.73 19.48 -0.41
CA MET A 126 13.90 20.49 0.26
C MET A 126 13.98 20.42 1.80
N GLY A 127 15.03 19.82 2.37
CA GLY A 127 15.30 19.85 3.81
C GLY A 127 14.47 18.87 4.66
N GLY A 128 14.17 17.68 4.13
CA GLY A 128 13.39 16.64 4.81
C GLY A 128 14.24 15.64 5.62
N ARG A 129 13.57 14.76 6.38
CA ARG A 129 14.26 13.63 7.01
C ARG A 129 14.65 12.58 5.97
N ALA A 130 15.86 12.05 6.12
CA ALA A 130 16.32 10.87 5.38
C ALA A 130 16.22 9.63 6.26
N ILE A 131 16.13 8.46 5.62
CA ILE A 131 16.33 7.18 6.27
C ILE A 131 17.81 7.06 6.61
N ASP A 132 18.10 6.62 7.83
CA ASP A 132 19.46 6.36 8.26
C ASP A 132 20.15 5.32 7.35
N ARG A 133 21.43 5.56 7.02
CA ARG A 133 22.16 4.75 6.03
C ARG A 133 22.37 3.31 6.51
N GLU A 134 22.63 3.09 7.79
CA GLU A 134 22.75 1.76 8.36
C GLU A 134 21.44 0.98 8.22
N THR A 135 20.32 1.66 8.50
CA THR A 135 18.98 1.10 8.31
C THR A 135 18.71 0.76 6.84
N ALA A 136 19.09 1.62 5.91
CA ALA A 136 18.94 1.38 4.48
C ALA A 136 19.78 0.18 3.99
N CYS A 137 21.06 0.12 4.34
CA CYS A 137 21.93 -1.02 4.02
C CYS A 137 21.36 -2.32 4.59
N ARG A 138 20.90 -2.33 5.86
CA ARG A 138 20.28 -3.53 6.45
C ARG A 138 19.05 -4.01 5.66
N VAL A 139 18.18 -3.10 5.21
CA VAL A 139 16.99 -3.49 4.45
C VAL A 139 17.34 -3.97 3.04
N ILE A 140 18.30 -3.33 2.38
CA ILE A 140 18.65 -3.64 0.99
C ILE A 140 19.55 -4.88 0.92
N GLU A 141 20.64 -4.89 1.69
CA GLU A 141 21.71 -5.89 1.57
C GLU A 141 21.39 -7.14 2.41
N ALA A 142 21.00 -6.96 3.68
CA ALA A 142 20.78 -8.10 4.57
C ALA A 142 19.38 -8.72 4.42
N GLN A 143 18.36 -7.93 4.06
CA GLN A 143 16.98 -8.42 3.92
C GLN A 143 16.52 -8.54 2.46
N GLY A 144 17.27 -8.02 1.49
CA GLY A 144 16.87 -8.03 0.07
C GLY A 144 15.58 -7.25 -0.22
N GLY A 145 15.14 -6.37 0.69
CA GLY A 145 13.83 -5.72 0.65
C GLY A 145 12.66 -6.59 1.14
N VAL A 146 12.93 -7.84 1.57
CA VAL A 146 11.88 -8.71 2.11
C VAL A 146 11.50 -8.20 3.50
N LEU A 147 10.21 -7.94 3.69
CA LEU A 147 9.71 -7.49 4.97
C LEU A 147 9.61 -8.69 5.94
N PRO A 148 10.16 -8.62 7.16
CA PRO A 148 10.05 -9.71 8.13
C PRO A 148 8.59 -10.09 8.38
N LEU A 149 8.33 -11.39 8.56
CA LEU A 149 6.97 -11.94 8.72
C LEU A 149 6.17 -11.22 9.80
N ALA A 150 6.77 -10.94 10.96
CA ALA A 150 6.13 -10.21 12.04
C ALA A 150 5.74 -8.76 11.66
N ALA A 151 6.55 -8.10 10.83
CA ALA A 151 6.24 -6.75 10.34
C ALA A 151 5.16 -6.78 9.27
N ALA A 152 5.20 -7.76 8.36
CA ALA A 152 4.13 -7.98 7.39
C ALA A 152 2.80 -8.29 8.10
N MET A 153 2.83 -9.13 9.14
CA MET A 153 1.67 -9.41 10.00
C MET A 153 1.12 -8.12 10.60
N ARG A 154 1.97 -7.23 11.14
CA ARG A 154 1.51 -5.94 11.69
C ARG A 154 0.88 -5.04 10.64
N CYS A 155 1.43 -4.98 9.42
CA CYS A 155 0.77 -4.26 8.32
C CYS A 155 -0.63 -4.82 8.08
N ARG A 156 -0.79 -6.15 8.12
CA ARG A 156 -2.09 -6.79 7.95
C ARG A 156 -3.04 -6.62 9.14
N VAL A 157 -2.51 -6.63 10.37
CA VAL A 157 -3.26 -6.45 11.62
C VAL A 157 -3.70 -5.01 11.81
N ARG A 158 -2.91 -4.03 11.38
CA ARG A 158 -3.34 -2.63 11.34
C ARG A 158 -4.61 -2.45 10.50
N TYR A 159 -4.80 -3.32 9.50
CA TYR A 159 -6.00 -3.40 8.68
C TYR A 159 -6.82 -4.68 8.96
N PHE A 160 -6.85 -5.19 10.20
CA PHE A 160 -7.60 -6.41 10.58
C PHE A 160 -9.05 -6.29 10.10
N SER A 161 -9.32 -6.90 8.96
CA SER A 161 -10.62 -6.84 8.27
C SER A 161 -11.10 -8.27 8.06
N ASP A 162 -11.73 -8.85 9.08
CA ASP A 162 -12.46 -10.12 8.98
C ASP A 162 -11.68 -11.34 8.48
N GLY A 163 -10.36 -11.42 8.73
CA GLY A 163 -9.58 -12.64 8.54
C GLY A 163 -10.07 -13.73 9.49
N LEU A 164 -11.15 -14.42 9.12
CA LEU A 164 -11.97 -15.25 10.00
C LEU A 164 -11.16 -16.33 10.73
N VAL A 165 -10.15 -16.89 10.06
CA VAL A 165 -9.18 -17.84 10.60
C VAL A 165 -7.83 -17.58 9.93
N LEU A 166 -6.76 -17.54 10.74
CA LEU A 166 -5.36 -17.42 10.34
C LEU A 166 -4.57 -18.59 10.95
N GLY A 167 -3.70 -19.22 10.16
CA GLY A 167 -2.81 -20.29 10.61
C GLY A 167 -2.22 -21.06 9.43
N SER A 168 -1.65 -22.24 9.67
CA SER A 168 -1.18 -23.11 8.60
C SER A 168 -2.30 -23.48 7.63
N ALA A 169 -1.95 -23.77 6.38
CA ALA A 169 -2.93 -24.19 5.38
C ALA A 169 -3.77 -25.40 5.83
N GLU A 170 -3.19 -26.31 6.59
CA GLU A 170 -3.89 -27.46 7.18
C GLU A 170 -4.88 -27.04 8.27
N TYR A 171 -4.44 -26.22 9.22
CA TYR A 171 -5.30 -25.71 10.28
C TYR A 171 -6.48 -24.93 9.69
N VAL A 172 -6.22 -24.05 8.73
CA VAL A 172 -7.23 -23.25 8.04
C VAL A 172 -8.23 -24.14 7.30
N ARG A 173 -7.77 -25.22 6.65
CA ARG A 173 -8.64 -26.24 6.03
C ARG A 173 -9.52 -26.94 7.06
N SER A 174 -8.98 -27.32 8.22
CA SER A 174 -9.73 -27.99 9.30
C SER A 174 -10.90 -27.13 9.81
N MET A 175 -10.74 -25.80 9.79
CA MET A 175 -11.75 -24.85 10.26
C MET A 175 -12.84 -24.52 9.22
N THR A 176 -12.70 -24.95 7.95
CA THR A 176 -13.62 -24.57 6.86
C THR A 176 -15.06 -25.05 7.09
N ALA A 177 -15.25 -26.27 7.59
CA ALA A 177 -16.57 -26.83 7.87
C ALA A 177 -17.27 -26.12 9.04
N GLN A 178 -16.52 -25.71 10.06
CA GLN A 178 -17.05 -24.92 11.17
C GLN A 178 -17.52 -23.54 10.68
N VAL A 179 -16.71 -22.87 9.85
CA VAL A 179 -17.06 -21.59 9.25
C VAL A 179 -18.28 -21.69 8.34
N GLN A 180 -18.36 -22.74 7.50
CA GLN A 180 -19.48 -22.93 6.59
C GLN A 180 -20.81 -22.98 7.35
N ARG A 181 -20.85 -23.76 8.44
CA ARG A 181 -22.01 -23.87 9.33
C ARG A 181 -22.32 -22.55 10.02
N ALA A 182 -21.33 -21.92 10.66
CA ALA A 182 -21.50 -20.69 11.41
C ALA A 182 -22.00 -19.50 10.56
N ARG A 183 -21.64 -19.45 9.27
CA ARG A 183 -22.06 -18.40 8.34
C ARG A 183 -23.12 -18.84 7.31
N ALA A 184 -23.74 -20.01 7.51
CA ALA A 184 -24.76 -20.56 6.61
C ALA A 184 -24.39 -20.50 5.11
N ARG A 185 -23.12 -20.79 4.77
CA ARG A 185 -22.65 -20.73 3.37
C ARG A 185 -23.05 -21.98 2.59
N LYS A 186 -23.48 -21.79 1.34
CA LYS A 186 -23.80 -22.90 0.40
C LYS A 186 -22.61 -23.83 0.14
N HIS A 187 -21.38 -23.31 0.14
CA HIS A 187 -20.15 -24.07 -0.09
C HIS A 187 -19.10 -23.77 0.98
N PRO A 188 -18.23 -24.74 1.34
CA PRO A 188 -17.15 -24.50 2.28
C PRO A 188 -16.19 -23.45 1.71
N PRO A 189 -15.72 -22.51 2.54
CA PRO A 189 -14.73 -21.55 2.09
C PRO A 189 -13.40 -22.25 1.79
N LYS A 190 -12.61 -21.65 0.90
CA LYS A 190 -11.28 -22.15 0.56
C LYS A 190 -10.22 -21.54 1.48
N ALA A 191 -9.21 -22.32 1.85
CA ALA A 191 -7.97 -21.79 2.41
C ALA A 191 -7.22 -21.05 1.29
N ASN A 192 -6.89 -19.78 1.52
CA ASN A 192 -6.18 -18.95 0.55
C ASN A 192 -4.79 -18.65 1.10
N PRO A 193 -3.71 -18.79 0.29
CA PRO A 193 -2.39 -18.37 0.70
C PRO A 193 -2.38 -16.86 0.99
N MET A 194 -1.57 -16.46 1.96
CA MET A 194 -1.35 -15.04 2.20
C MET A 194 -0.50 -14.43 1.07
N LEU A 195 -0.82 -13.18 0.71
CA LEU A 195 -0.14 -12.44 -0.35
C LEU A 195 0.59 -11.24 0.26
N GLY A 196 1.66 -10.79 -0.40
CA GLY A 196 2.31 -9.53 -0.07
C GLY A 196 3.59 -9.63 0.76
N ALA A 197 4.00 -10.83 1.15
CA ALA A 197 5.27 -11.13 1.83
C ALA A 197 5.59 -12.63 1.69
N GLU A 198 6.72 -13.07 2.22
CA GLU A 198 7.05 -14.49 2.37
C GLU A 198 6.34 -15.06 3.61
N TRP A 199 5.15 -15.63 3.39
CA TRP A 199 4.27 -16.11 4.45
C TRP A 199 4.48 -17.60 4.80
N GLY A 200 5.33 -18.32 4.06
CA GLY A 200 5.48 -19.76 4.21
C GLY A 200 4.16 -20.50 3.94
N ASP A 201 3.74 -21.34 4.88
CA ASP A 201 2.51 -22.14 4.81
C ASP A 201 1.25 -21.43 5.36
N LEU A 202 1.38 -20.16 5.77
CA LEU A 202 0.28 -19.40 6.36
C LEU A 202 -0.82 -19.09 5.36
N ALA A 203 -2.06 -19.35 5.77
CA ALA A 203 -3.26 -19.20 4.98
C ALA A 203 -4.38 -18.49 5.75
N VAL A 204 -5.39 -18.03 5.01
CA VAL A 204 -6.60 -17.42 5.55
C VAL A 204 -7.86 -17.92 4.84
N ILE A 205 -8.96 -18.05 5.58
CA ILE A 205 -10.26 -18.49 5.04
C ILE A 205 -10.90 -17.46 4.10
N GLN A 206 -10.68 -16.17 4.36
CA GLN A 206 -11.23 -15.09 3.54
C GLN A 206 -10.18 -13.99 3.37
N GLY A 207 -9.92 -13.60 2.12
CA GLY A 207 -9.16 -12.40 1.82
C GLY A 207 -9.88 -11.15 2.35
N LEU A 208 -9.14 -10.22 2.93
CA LEU A 208 -9.62 -8.98 3.54
C LEU A 208 -10.53 -8.18 2.55
N ARG A 209 -11.56 -7.49 3.08
CA ARG A 209 -12.70 -6.90 2.34
C ARG A 209 -12.38 -5.92 1.20
N GLN A 210 -13.32 -5.84 0.24
CA GLN A 210 -13.37 -5.00 -0.98
C GLN A 210 -13.89 -3.55 -0.77
N LYS A 211 -14.35 -3.18 0.43
CA LYS A 211 -14.78 -1.80 0.75
C LYS A 211 -14.44 -1.51 2.21
N ILE A 212 -13.45 -0.65 2.44
CA ILE A 212 -12.99 -0.21 3.76
C ILE A 212 -13.78 1.03 4.24
N PHE A 213 -14.43 1.73 3.31
CA PHE A 213 -15.32 2.86 3.59
C PHE A 213 -16.66 2.59 2.92
N ALA A 214 -17.73 2.58 3.73
CA ALA A 214 -19.12 2.59 3.30
C ALA A 214 -19.63 4.03 3.34
#